data_AF-A0A1V5NV59-F1
#
_entry.id   AF-A0A1V5NV59-F1
#
_cell.length_a   1.000
_cell.length_b   1.000
_cell.length_c   1.000
_cell.angle_alpha   90.00
_cell.angle_beta   90.00
_cell.angle_gamma   90.00
#
_symmetry.space_group_name_H-M   'P 1'
#
loop_
_entity.id
_entity.type
_entity.pdbx_description
1 polymer ?
#
loop_
_entity_poly.entity_id
_entity_poly.type
_entity_poly.pdbx_seq_one_letter_code
_entity_poly.pdbx_strand_id
1 'polypeptide(L)'
;MGETVINKFSLFDLDGTTVLDNRPTGEDIRYLFRQPSTATAKYTVNLEVSDNARGWPSNPRDPFNTADLDNTTKNTRSLTLQLDVYASRLDIRVIDRSNQGK
;
A
#
# COMPACT_ATOMS: atom_id res chain seq x y z
N MET A 1 -15.86 0.90 -21.66
CA MET A 1 -14.54 1.20 -21.07
C MET A 1 -14.36 0.26 -19.89
N GLY A 2 -13.23 -0.43 -19.78
CA GLY A 2 -12.96 -1.24 -18.61
C GLY A 2 -12.58 -0.34 -17.44
N GLU A 3 -13.21 -0.58 -16.29
CA GLU A 3 -12.92 0.13 -15.06
C GLU A 3 -12.08 -0.77 -14.15
N THR A 4 -10.87 -0.34 -13.84
CA THR A 4 -10.15 -0.84 -12.68
C THR A 4 -10.60 -0.02 -11.49
N VAL A 5 -11.34 -0.63 -10.57
CA VAL A 5 -11.70 0.01 -9.31
C VAL A 5 -10.83 -0.62 -8.23
N ILE A 6 -9.76 0.08 -7.86
CA ILE A 6 -9.00 -0.31 -6.68
C ILE A 6 -9.84 0.08 -5.46
N ASN A 7 -10.19 -0.92 -4.63
CA ASN A 7 -11.33 -0.81 -3.73
C ASN A 7 -10.94 -0.64 -2.27
N LYS A 8 -9.86 -1.26 -1.80
CA LYS A 8 -9.64 -1.40 -0.35
C LYS A 8 -8.17 -1.46 0.03
N PHE A 9 -7.78 -0.64 0.99
CA PHE A 9 -6.52 -0.70 1.71
C PHE A 9 -6.79 -1.00 3.19
N SER A 10 -6.13 -2.01 3.73
CA SER A 10 -6.11 -2.29 5.16
C SER A 10 -4.67 -2.41 5.68
N LEU A 11 -4.42 -1.79 6.83
CA LEU A 11 -3.15 -1.86 7.56
C LEU A 11 -3.39 -2.55 8.90
N PHE A 12 -2.57 -3.55 9.18
CA PHE A 12 -2.55 -4.28 10.44
C PHE A 12 -1.25 -3.95 11.18
N ASP A 13 -1.38 -3.70 12.48
CA ASP A 13 -0.28 -3.41 13.38
C ASP A 13 0.59 -4.65 13.63
N LEU A 14 1.64 -4.45 14.42
CA LEU A 14 2.60 -5.47 14.84
C LEU A 14 1.99 -6.70 15.53
N ASP A 15 0.81 -6.54 16.14
CA ASP A 15 0.07 -7.60 16.83
C ASP A 15 -1.08 -8.18 15.97
N GLY A 16 -1.18 -7.76 14.71
CA GLY A 16 -2.26 -8.15 13.80
C GLY A 16 -3.56 -7.37 14.01
N THR A 17 -3.59 -6.36 14.90
CA THR A 17 -4.76 -5.50 15.09
C THR A 17 -4.95 -4.60 13.88
N THR A 18 -6.17 -4.51 13.36
CA THR A 18 -6.51 -3.59 12.26
C THR A 18 -6.36 -2.14 12.72
N VAL A 19 -5.52 -1.37 12.03
CA VAL A 19 -5.28 0.05 12.28
C VAL A 19 -6.04 0.92 11.28
N LEU A 20 -6.02 0.50 10.02
CA LEU A 20 -6.81 1.10 8.96
C LEU A 20 -7.56 -0.03 8.29
N ASP A 21 -8.86 0.17 8.08
CA ASP A 21 -9.70 -0.83 7.44
C ASP A 21 -10.37 -0.27 6.21
N ASN A 22 -10.29 -1.03 5.12
CA ASN A 22 -11.12 -0.88 3.94
C ASN A 22 -11.16 0.55 3.38
N ARG A 23 -10.00 1.21 3.36
CA ARG A 23 -9.88 2.58 2.86
C ARG A 23 -9.88 2.60 1.33
N PRO A 24 -10.63 3.50 0.68
CA PRO A 24 -10.54 3.70 -0.77
C PRO A 24 -9.11 4.11 -1.14
N THR A 25 -8.59 3.60 -2.25
CA THR A 25 -7.28 4.02 -2.75
C THR A 25 -7.41 5.32 -3.53
N GLY A 26 -6.52 6.27 -3.25
CA GLY A 26 -6.55 7.62 -3.84
C GLY A 26 -6.58 8.73 -2.79
N GLU A 27 -6.87 8.40 -1.54
CA GLU A 27 -6.67 9.30 -0.41
C GLU A 27 -5.22 9.23 0.10
N ASP A 28 -4.67 10.38 0.50
CA ASP A 28 -3.38 10.44 1.18
C ASP A 28 -3.48 9.76 2.55
N ILE A 29 -2.89 8.57 2.68
CA ILE A 29 -2.82 7.86 3.96
C ILE A 29 -1.51 8.25 4.65
N ARG A 30 -1.63 8.87 5.83
CA ARG A 30 -0.51 9.15 6.73
C ARG A 30 -0.67 8.34 8.00
N TYR A 31 0.32 7.51 8.31
CA TYR A 31 0.35 6.74 9.54
C TYR A 31 1.74 6.80 10.16
N LEU A 32 1.78 6.94 11.49
CA LEU A 32 3.02 6.93 12.26
C LEU A 32 3.27 5.52 12.78
N PHE A 33 4.28 4.86 12.23
CA PHE A 33 4.66 3.51 12.62
C PHE A 33 5.31 3.49 14.00
N ARG A 34 4.95 2.50 14.81
CA ARG A 34 5.58 2.25 16.11
C ARG A 34 6.82 1.36 15.89
N GLN A 35 7.79 1.50 16.78
CA GLN A 35 8.96 0.64 16.75
C GLN A 35 8.55 -0.81 17.06
N PRO A 36 8.98 -1.79 16.23
CA PRO A 36 8.79 -3.20 16.54
C PRO A 36 9.42 -3.59 17.88
N SER A 37 8.66 -4.26 18.73
CA SER A 37 9.15 -4.77 20.03
C SER A 37 10.03 -6.02 19.88
N THR A 38 9.86 -6.75 18.78
CA THR A 38 10.65 -7.95 18.44
C THR A 38 11.10 -7.88 16.98
N ALA A 39 12.17 -8.61 16.64
CA ALA A 39 12.68 -8.68 15.26
C ALA A 39 11.74 -9.39 14.29
N THR A 40 10.74 -10.12 14.80
CA THR A 40 9.73 -10.83 13.99
C THR A 40 8.43 -10.05 13.87
N ALA A 41 8.24 -8.98 14.64
CA ALA A 41 7.04 -8.16 14.58
C ALA A 41 7.05 -7.31 13.31
N LYS A 42 6.10 -7.58 12.41
CA LYS A 42 5.97 -6.91 11.12
C LYS A 42 4.58 -6.31 10.97
N TYR A 43 4.51 -5.15 10.34
CA TYR A 43 3.23 -4.62 9.87
C TYR A 43 2.77 -5.43 8.67
N THR A 44 1.46 -5.64 8.55
CA THR A 44 0.87 -6.29 7.37
C THR A 44 0.00 -5.30 6.64
N VAL A 45 0.17 -5.21 5.33
CA VAL A 45 -0.71 -4.43 4.46
C VAL A 45 -1.43 -5.37 3.53
N ASN A 46 -2.76 -5.24 3.48
CA ASN A 46 -3.60 -5.92 2.51
C ASN A 46 -4.15 -4.90 1.53
N LEU A 47 -3.93 -5.16 0.25
CA LEU A 47 -4.55 -4.45 -0.85
C LEU A 47 -5.52 -5.37 -1.57
N GLU A 48 -6.73 -4.90 -1.79
CA GLU A 48 -7.74 -5.58 -2.61
C GLU A 48 -8.10 -4.72 -3.80
N VAL A 49 -7.89 -5.28 -4.99
CA VAL A 49 -8.24 -4.69 -6.27
C VAL A 49 -9.36 -5.51 -6.88
N SER A 50 -10.40 -4.85 -7.38
CA SER A 50 -11.37 -5.51 -8.25
C SER A 50 -11.25 -4.98 -9.67
N ASP A 51 -11.15 -5.90 -10.61
CA ASP A 51 -11.13 -5.59 -12.04
C ASP A 51 -12.09 -6.51 -12.80
N ASN A 52 -12.37 -6.19 -14.05
CA ASN A 52 -13.18 -7.00 -14.95
C ASN A 52 -12.34 -7.73 -16.02
N ALA A 53 -11.01 -7.82 -15.85
CA ALA A 53 -10.11 -8.44 -16.82
C ALA A 53 -10.04 -9.96 -16.62
N ARG A 54 -10.86 -10.74 -17.34
CA ARG A 54 -10.96 -12.21 -17.24
C ARG A 54 -9.74 -13.04 -17.70
N GLY A 55 -8.57 -12.44 -17.90
CA GLY A 55 -7.32 -13.14 -18.27
C GLY A 55 -6.22 -12.17 -18.70
N TRP A 56 -5.02 -12.69 -19.02
CA TRP A 56 -4.05 -11.91 -19.80
C TRP A 56 -4.73 -11.57 -21.13
N PRO A 57 -4.75 -10.31 -21.56
CA PRO A 57 -5.53 -9.94 -22.73
C PRO A 57 -5.02 -10.70 -23.95
N SER A 58 -5.91 -11.43 -24.63
CA SER A 58 -5.61 -12.06 -25.92
C SER A 58 -5.16 -11.03 -26.95
N ASN A 59 -5.62 -9.78 -26.78
CA ASN A 59 -5.11 -8.59 -27.44
C ASN A 59 -4.64 -7.55 -26.41
N PRO A 60 -3.33 -7.41 -26.16
CA PRO A 60 -2.77 -6.42 -25.23
C PRO A 60 -3.13 -4.96 -25.55
N ARG A 61 -3.56 -4.66 -26.79
CA ARG A 61 -3.97 -3.32 -27.22
C ARG A 61 -5.44 -3.00 -26.89
N ASP A 62 -6.23 -4.01 -26.55
CA ASP A 62 -7.63 -3.84 -26.19
C ASP A 62 -8.04 -4.84 -25.10
N PRO A 63 -7.56 -4.63 -23.86
CA PRO A 63 -7.78 -5.56 -22.77
C PRO A 63 -9.19 -5.52 -22.17
N PHE A 64 -10.07 -4.65 -22.68
CA PHE A 64 -11.35 -4.30 -22.04
C PHE A 64 -12.59 -4.55 -22.90
N ASN A 65 -12.48 -4.74 -24.23
CA ASN A 65 -13.66 -4.91 -25.10
C ASN A 65 -14.34 -6.27 -25.03
N THR A 66 -13.76 -7.27 -24.35
CA THR A 66 -14.34 -8.63 -24.27
C THR A 66 -14.96 -8.94 -22.91
N ALA A 67 -15.13 -7.94 -22.03
CA ALA A 67 -15.61 -8.15 -20.66
C ALA A 67 -16.98 -7.49 -20.46
N ASP A 68 -18.00 -8.30 -20.14
CA ASP A 68 -19.29 -7.80 -19.67
C ASP A 68 -19.11 -7.02 -18.36
N LEU A 69 -19.76 -5.87 -18.25
CA LEU A 69 -19.71 -4.97 -17.08
C LEU A 69 -20.69 -5.42 -15.97
N ASP A 70 -20.74 -6.71 -15.64
CA ASP A 70 -21.57 -7.22 -14.55
C ASP A 70 -20.73 -7.44 -13.27
N ASN A 71 -21.23 -6.96 -12.13
CA ASN A 71 -20.66 -7.19 -10.80
C ASN A 71 -20.47 -8.69 -10.49
N THR A 72 -21.27 -9.58 -11.07
CA THR A 72 -21.13 -11.03 -10.89
C THR A 72 -19.89 -11.62 -11.57
N THR A 73 -19.21 -10.85 -12.44
CA THR A 73 -18.08 -11.30 -13.24
C THR A 73 -16.75 -10.62 -12.90
N LYS A 74 -16.73 -9.76 -11.86
CA LYS A 74 -15.52 -9.08 -11.39
C LYS A 74 -14.51 -10.07 -10.81
N ASN A 75 -13.24 -9.91 -11.17
CA ASN A 75 -12.12 -10.58 -10.54
C ASN A 75 -11.69 -9.78 -9.32
N THR A 76 -11.47 -10.49 -8.21
CA THR A 76 -10.84 -9.91 -7.02
C THR A 76 -9.40 -10.40 -6.94
N ARG A 77 -8.46 -9.46 -6.87
CA ARG A 77 -7.04 -9.74 -6.67
C ARG A 77 -6.63 -9.16 -5.32
N SER A 78 -5.99 -9.99 -4.50
CA SER A 78 -5.45 -9.58 -3.21
C SER A 78 -3.93 -9.65 -3.21
N LEU A 79 -3.31 -8.68 -2.57
CA LEU A 79 -1.88 -8.65 -2.30
C LEU A 79 -1.67 -8.39 -0.82
N THR A 80 -0.92 -9.30 -0.17
CA THR A 80 -0.48 -9.15 1.20
C THR A 80 1.00 -8.84 1.23
N LEU A 81 1.37 -7.73 1.85
CA LEU A 81 2.74 -7.29 2.03
C LEU A 81 3.10 -7.30 3.52
N GLN A 82 4.31 -7.75 3.83
CA GLN A 82 4.90 -7.61 5.16
C GLN A 82 5.93 -6.49 5.14
N LEU A 83 5.79 -5.54 6.06
CA LEU A 83 6.63 -4.35 6.14
C LEU A 83 7.46 -4.38 7.42
N ASP A 84 8.77 -4.26 7.26
CA ASP A 84 9.71 -4.00 8.34
C ASP A 84 9.82 -2.50 8.60
N VAL A 85 9.80 -2.09 9.86
CA VAL A 85 9.96 -0.69 10.27
C VAL A 85 11.32 -0.54 10.93
N TYR A 86 12.20 0.19 10.24
CA TYR A 86 13.54 0.48 10.75
C TYR A 86 13.58 1.84 11.41
N ALA A 87 14.18 1.91 12.60
CA ALA A 87 14.48 3.18 13.24
C ALA A 87 15.56 3.91 12.42
N SER A 88 15.23 5.10 11.93
CA SER A 88 16.24 6.03 11.42
C SER A 88 16.51 7.08 12.50
N ARG A 89 17.78 7.28 12.84
CA ARG A 89 18.21 8.40 13.67
C ARG A 89 18.60 9.53 12.73
N LEU A 90 17.92 10.66 12.81
CA LEU A 90 18.36 11.87 12.12
C LEU A 90 19.58 12.42 12.88
N ASP A 91 20.79 12.22 12.33
CA ASP A 91 22.02 12.82 12.88
C ASP A 91 22.08 14.30 12.46
N ILE A 92 21.44 15.18 13.23
CA ILE A 92 21.56 16.63 13.01
C ILE A 92 22.91 17.09 13.60
N ARG A 93 23.92 17.22 12.74
CA ARG A 93 25.14 17.93 13.09
C ARG A 93 24.94 19.42 12.88
N VAL A 94 24.78 20.15 13.97
CA VAL A 94 24.81 21.62 13.95
C VAL A 94 26.26 22.04 13.75
N ILE A 95 26.60 22.46 12.52
CA ILE A 95 27.89 23.10 12.25
C ILE A 95 27.74 24.57 12.63
N ASP A 96 28.18 24.92 13.84
CA ASP A 96 28.29 26.30 14.25
C ASP A 96 29.43 26.98 13.46
N ARG A 97 29.06 27.92 12.58
CA ARG A 97 30.01 28.69 11.75
C ARG A 97 30.54 29.95 12.45
N SER A 98 30.18 30.20 13.72
CA SER A 98 30.59 31.42 14.44
C SER A 98 32.10 31.54 14.71
N ASN A 99 32.87 30.46 14.54
CA ASN A 99 34.33 30.45 14.76
C ASN A 99 35.18 30.29 13.47
N GLN A 100 34.59 30.32 12.27
CA GLN A 100 35.36 30.27 11.01
C GLN A 100 35.71 31.67 10.48
N GLY A 101 36.49 32.42 11.25
CA GLY A 101 37.02 33.72 10.80
C GLY A 101 37.62 34.55 11.92
N LYS A 102 38.83 34.20 12.36
CA LYS A 102 39.82 35.15 12.87
C LYS A 102 41.07 35.02 12.02
#